data_AF-A0A849QLU0-F1
#
_entry.id   AF-A0A849QLU0-F1
#
_cell.length_a   1.000
_cell.length_b   1.000
_cell.length_c   1.000
_cell.angle_alpha   90.00
_cell.angle_beta   90.00
_cell.angle_gamma   90.00
#
_symmetry.space_group_name_H-M   'P 1'
#
loop_
_entity.id
_entity.type
_entity.pdbx_description
1 polymer ?
#
loop_
_entity_poly.entity_id
_entity_poly.type
_entity_poly.pdbx_seq_one_letter_code
_entity_poly.pdbx_strand_id
1 'polypeptide(L)' 'MIVLPEPRNSSDISVEEALLEKWSVRNYKDEVLTLAEISQLLSAQGITHPGGYRTAPSAGALYPLEVYVVAGNVEGL' A
#
# COMPACT_ATOMS: atom_id res chain seq x y z
N MET A 1 0.01 -1.70 19.14
CA MET A 1 -0.29 -0.89 17.94
C MET A 1 1.04 -0.50 17.33
N ILE A 2 1.30 -0.87 16.08
CA ILE A 2 2.57 -0.57 15.40
C ILE A 2 2.41 0.74 14.65
N VAL A 3 3.35 1.67 14.84
CA VAL A 3 3.38 2.93 14.10
C VAL A 3 4.08 2.66 12.77
N LEU A 4 3.42 2.97 11.66
CA LEU A 4 4.00 2.87 10.33
C LEU A 4 4.66 4.19 9.94
N PRO A 5 5.79 4.17 9.21
CA PRO A 5 6.37 5.39 8.65
C PRO A 5 5.46 5.97 7.55
N GLU A 6 5.57 7.26 7.28
CA GLU A 6 4.83 7.90 6.19
C GLU A 6 5.23 7.31 4.82
N PRO A 7 4.27 7.02 3.92
CA PRO A 7 4.58 6.56 2.58
C PRO A 7 5.19 7.68 1.73
N ARG A 8 5.90 7.30 0.66
CA ARG A 8 6.43 8.25 -0.31
C ARG A 8 5.32 8.75 -1.24
N ASN A 9 5.37 10.04 -1.54
CA ASN A 9 4.43 10.71 -2.46
C ASN A 9 4.95 10.81 -3.91
N SER A 10 6.16 10.32 -4.18
CA SER A 10 6.77 10.30 -5.50
C SER A 10 7.55 9.01 -5.75
N SER A 11 7.52 8.58 -7.01
CA SER A 11 8.18 7.38 -7.52
C SER A 11 8.96 7.72 -8.79
N ASP A 12 9.99 6.93 -9.07
CA ASP A 12 10.76 7.02 -10.32
C ASP A 12 10.03 6.33 -11.49
N ILE A 13 8.98 5.56 -11.20
CA ILE A 13 8.14 4.87 -12.18
C ILE A 13 6.88 5.70 -12.46
N SER A 14 6.61 5.98 -13.73
CA SER A 14 5.37 6.63 -14.18
C SER A 14 4.15 5.69 -14.07
N VAL A 15 2.94 6.26 -14.12
CA VAL A 15 1.72 5.46 -14.11
C VAL A 15 1.63 4.58 -15.36
N GLU A 16 2.07 5.09 -16.50
CA GLU A 16 2.10 4.40 -17.79
C GLU A 16 3.02 3.18 -17.76
N GLU A 17 4.24 3.33 -17.22
CA GLU A 17 5.19 2.22 -17.05
C GLU A 17 4.64 1.16 -16.09
N ALA A 18 4.07 1.58 -14.95
CA ALA A 18 3.46 0.67 -13.99
C ALA A 18 2.32 -0.16 -14.62
N LEU A 19 1.49 0.46 -15.47
CA LEU A 19 0.42 -0.24 -16.19
C LEU A 19 0.97 -1.21 -17.24
N LEU A 20 2.01 -0.82 -17.98
CA LEU A 20 2.67 -1.66 -18.99
C LEU A 20 3.32 -2.90 -18.37
N GLU A 21 4.02 -2.73 -17.26
CA GLU A 21 4.77 -3.79 -16.58
C GLU A 21 3.93 -4.62 -15.61
N LYS A 22 2.66 -4.26 -15.37
CA LYS A 22 1.81 -5.00 -14.42
C LYS A 22 1.50 -6.41 -14.94
N TRP A 23 1.96 -7.43 -14.23
CA TRP A 23 1.49 -8.81 -14.37
C TRP A 23 1.43 -9.51 -12.99
N SER A 24 0.81 -10.69 -12.93
CA SER A 24 0.64 -11.41 -11.66
C SER A 24 1.84 -12.31 -11.34
N VAL A 25 2.60 -11.95 -10.32
CA VAL A 25 3.72 -12.74 -9.77
C VAL A 25 3.21 -13.68 -8.67
N ARG A 26 3.69 -14.94 -8.64
CA ARG A 26 3.30 -15.96 -7.64
C ARG A 26 4.47 -16.73 -7.04
N ASN A 27 5.69 -16.42 -7.45
CA ASN A 27 6.92 -16.95 -6.86
C ASN A 27 7.69 -15.76 -6.32
N TYR A 28 8.00 -15.79 -5.02
CA TYR A 28 8.59 -14.68 -4.29
C TYR A 28 9.95 -15.11 -3.75
N LYS A 29 10.85 -14.14 -3.59
CA LYS A 29 12.10 -14.38 -2.92
C LYS A 29 11.88 -14.55 -1.41
N ASP A 30 12.81 -15.23 -0.76
CA ASP A 30 12.89 -15.28 0.70
C ASP A 30 13.63 -14.03 1.25
N GLU A 31 13.15 -12.85 0.84
CA GLU A 31 13.66 -11.56 1.29
C GLU A 31 12.63 -10.94 2.26
N VAL A 32 13.11 -10.32 3.33
CA VAL A 32 12.27 -9.67 4.34
C VAL A 32 11.69 -8.36 3.80
N LEU A 33 10.44 -8.04 4.16
CA LEU A 33 9.85 -6.73 3.90
C LEU A 33 10.05 -5.79 5.09
N THR A 34 10.29 -4.52 4.81
CA THR A 34 10.37 -3.45 5.82
C THR A 34 8.99 -2.86 6.13
N LEU A 35 8.84 -2.23 7.29
CA LEU A 35 7.62 -1.46 7.62
C LEU A 35 7.35 -0.31 6.63
N ALA A 36 8.38 0.25 6.00
CA ALA A 36 8.25 1.30 5.00
C ALA A 36 7.60 0.78 3.71
N GLU A 37 8.00 -0.41 3.25
CA GLU A 37 7.38 -1.05 2.09
C GLU A 37 5.93 -1.43 2.36
N ILE A 38 5.64 -1.95 3.55
CA ILE A 38 4.26 -2.24 3.97
C ILE A 38 3.42 -0.96 4.00
N SER A 39 3.94 0.12 4.58
CA SER A 39 3.27 1.42 4.59
C SER A 39 2.98 1.92 3.17
N GLN A 40 3.97 1.80 2.28
CA GLN A 40 3.80 2.17 0.88
C GLN A 40 2.68 1.36 0.21
N LEU A 41 2.58 0.05 0.45
CA LEU A 41 1.51 -0.78 -0.09
C LEU A 41 0.14 -0.39 0.48
N LEU A 42 0.05 -0.14 1.79
CA LEU A 42 -1.20 0.24 2.45
C LEU A 42 -1.70 1.64 2.03
N SER A 43 -0.83 2.49 1.48
CA SER A 43 -1.22 3.79 0.90
C SER A 43 -2.29 3.66 -0.20
N ALA A 44 -2.45 2.48 -0.82
CA ALA A 44 -3.53 2.19 -1.77
C ALA A 44 -4.95 2.35 -1.18
N GLN A 45 -5.09 2.29 0.16
CA GLN A 45 -6.32 2.59 0.90
C GLN A 45 -6.13 3.75 1.90
N GLY A 46 -5.01 4.48 1.82
CA GLY A 46 -4.65 5.57 2.72
C GLY A 46 -5.57 6.79 2.58
N ILE A 47 -5.55 7.68 3.57
CA ILE A 47 -6.31 8.95 3.56
C ILE A 47 -5.52 10.01 2.80
N THR A 48 -6.16 10.67 1.83
CA THR A 48 -5.54 11.67 0.95
C THR A 48 -6.09 13.08 1.15
N HIS A 49 -7.17 13.23 1.94
CA HIS A 49 -7.81 14.52 2.20
C HIS A 49 -8.19 14.66 3.68
N PRO A 50 -8.13 15.87 4.27
CA PRO A 50 -8.53 16.10 5.68
C PRO A 50 -9.97 15.66 6.02
N GLY A 51 -10.84 15.58 5.01
CA GLY A 51 -12.21 15.05 5.14
C GLY A 51 -12.32 13.53 5.22
N GLY A 52 -11.21 12.79 5.30
CA GLY A 52 -11.19 11.33 5.41
C GLY A 52 -11.33 10.59 4.07
N TYR A 53 -11.17 11.27 2.94
CA TYR A 53 -11.22 10.61 1.64
C TYR A 53 -10.01 9.71 1.44
N ARG A 54 -10.23 8.55 0.82
CA ARG A 54 -9.19 7.55 0.57
C ARG A 54 -8.63 7.63 -0.85
N THR A 55 -7.42 7.07 -1.02
CA THR A 55 -6.78 6.86 -2.33
C THR A 55 -7.71 6.14 -3.30
N ALA A 56 -8.42 5.09 -2.84
CA ALA A 56 -9.42 4.39 -3.62
C ALA A 56 -10.80 5.08 -3.52
N PRO A 57 -11.48 5.39 -4.64
CA PRO A 57 -12.82 5.94 -4.61
C PRO A 57 -13.84 4.88 -4.11
N SER A 58 -14.93 5.34 -3.52
CA SER A 58 -15.99 4.48 -3.00
C SER A 58 -17.36 5.15 -3.16
N ALA A 59 -18.39 4.35 -3.49
CA ALA A 59 -19.75 4.85 -3.66
C ALA A 59 -20.23 5.55 -2.39
N GLY A 60 -20.63 6.82 -2.52
CA GLY A 60 -21.08 7.64 -1.39
C GLY A 60 -20.00 7.92 -0.33
N ALA A 61 -18.71 7.72 -0.63
CA ALA A 61 -17.60 7.83 0.33
C ALA A 61 -17.80 6.96 1.60
N LEU A 62 -18.45 5.80 1.45
CA LEU A 62 -18.78 4.92 2.57
C LEU A 62 -17.58 4.08 3.05
N TYR A 63 -16.60 3.82 2.17
CA TYR A 63 -15.38 3.06 2.46
C TYR A 63 -15.61 1.77 3.28
N PRO A 64 -16.47 0.84 2.82
CA PRO A 64 -16.88 -0.32 3.62
C PRO A 64 -15.81 -1.42 3.74
N LEU A 65 -14.65 -1.25 3.10
CA LEU A 65 -13.60 -2.25 3.04
C LEU A 65 -12.50 -1.95 4.05
N GLU A 66 -12.08 -3.01 4.75
CA GLU A 66 -10.96 -3.02 5.68
C GLU A 66 -9.81 -3.86 5.10
N VAL A 67 -8.57 -3.43 5.36
CA VAL A 67 -7.36 -4.15 4.93
C VAL A 67 -6.67 -4.72 6.16
N TYR A 68 -6.49 -6.05 6.15
CA TYR A 68 -5.74 -6.76 7.17
C TYR A 68 -4.41 -7.23 6.59
N VAL A 69 -3.32 -6.95 7.31
CA VAL A 69 -1.99 -7.46 6.97
C VAL A 69 -1.73 -8.72 7.79
N VAL A 70 -1.48 -9.84 7.10
CA VAL A 70 -0.98 -11.07 7.72
C VAL A 70 0.53 -11.10 7.48
N ALA A 71 1.30 -10.81 8.52
CA ALA A 71 2.76 -10.70 8.43
C ALA A 71 3.43 -12.07 8.60
N GLY A 72 4.30 -12.43 7.65
CA GLY A 72 5.12 -13.64 7.67
C GLY A 72 6.59 -13.33 7.96
N ASN A 73 7.29 -12.73 6.99
CA ASN A 73 8.70 -12.31 7.11
C ASN A 73 8.79 -10.78 6.95
N VAL A 74 8.73 -10.06 8.07
CA VAL A 74 8.71 -8.59 8.11
C VAL A 74 9.69 -8.09 9.16
N GLU A 75 10.57 -7.17 8.80
CA GLU A 75 11.51 -6.56 9.72
C GLU A 75 10.77 -5.60 10.67
N GLY A 76 10.96 -5.79 11.97
CA GLY A 76 10.29 -4.98 13.00
C GLY A 76 8.94 -5.50 13.47
N LEU A 77 8.54 -6.72 13.06
CA LEU A 77 7.40 -7.48 13.57
C LEU A 77 7.84 -8.89 13.99
#